data_AF-A0A7J9VLU5-F1
#
_entry.id   AF-A0A7J9VLU5-F1
#
_cell.length_a   1.000
_cell.length_b   1.000
_cell.length_c   1.000
_cell.angle_alpha   90.00
_cell.angle_beta   90.00
_cell.angle_gamma   90.00
#
_symmetry.space_group_name_H-M   'P 1'
#
loop_
_entity.id
_entity.type
_entity.pdbx_description
1 polymer ?
#
loop_
_entity_poly.entity_id
_entity_poly.type
_entity_poly.pdbx_seq_one_letter_code
_entity_poly.pdbx_strand_id
1 'polypeptide(L)'
;MTDLSNVVLTIHGPGTAAGLLDVVTDVYADAFGHATLDADFERELKFLVDSWPRRLTSPGFRLVVAAHENDAIGAVYGHELMPDGRWWEGENAP
;
A
#
# COMPACT_ATOMS: atom_id res chain seq x y z
N MET A 1 15.84 0.97 21.00
CA MET A 1 14.51 0.50 20.55
C MET A 1 13.56 1.64 20.82
N THR A 2 13.15 2.35 19.78
CA THR A 2 12.29 3.54 19.92
C THR A 2 10.95 3.10 20.49
N ASP A 3 10.46 3.80 21.50
CA ASP A 3 9.15 3.57 22.08
C ASP A 3 8.08 3.83 21.00
N LEU A 4 7.26 2.82 20.70
CA LEU A 4 6.13 2.91 19.77
C LEU A 4 4.84 3.29 20.51
N SER A 5 4.94 3.76 21.76
CA SER A 5 3.83 4.35 22.47
C SER A 5 3.18 5.42 21.59
N ASN A 6 1.88 5.28 21.34
CA ASN A 6 1.06 6.11 20.43
C ASN A 6 1.08 5.76 18.94
N VAL A 7 1.70 4.65 18.51
CA VAL A 7 1.43 4.09 17.17
C VAL A 7 0.18 3.23 17.21
N VAL A 8 -0.81 3.59 16.39
CA VAL A 8 -2.06 2.84 16.22
C VAL A 8 -2.06 2.16 14.86
N LEU A 9 -2.37 0.86 14.85
CA LEU A 9 -2.55 0.09 13.62
C LEU A 9 -4.04 -0.07 13.34
N THR A 10 -4.48 0.36 12.16
CA THR A 10 -5.86 0.20 11.70
C THR A 10 -5.90 -0.74 10.51
N ILE A 11 -6.75 -1.76 10.57
CA ILE A 11 -6.95 -2.74 9.49
C ILE A 11 -8.19 -2.34 8.68
N HIS A 12 -8.01 -2.21 7.37
CA HIS A 12 -9.02 -1.84 6.39
C HIS A 12 -9.31 -3.01 5.45
N GLY A 13 -10.59 -3.31 5.26
CA GLY A 13 -11.05 -4.14 4.15
C GLY A 13 -11.19 -3.31 2.86
N PRO A 14 -11.55 -3.94 1.73
CA PRO A 14 -11.67 -3.26 0.43
C PRO A 14 -12.55 -2.01 0.45
N GLY A 15 -13.72 -2.08 1.10
CA GLY A 15 -14.67 -0.97 1.13
C GLY A 15 -14.13 0.29 1.80
N THR A 16 -13.36 0.15 2.89
CA THR A 16 -12.74 1.29 3.58
C THR A 16 -11.41 1.69 2.96
N ALA A 17 -10.67 0.75 2.37
CA ALA A 17 -9.38 1.02 1.73
C ALA A 17 -9.51 1.76 0.39
N ALA A 18 -10.67 1.69 -0.26
CA ALA A 18 -10.94 2.43 -1.50
C ALA A 18 -10.71 3.95 -1.36
N GLY A 19 -11.01 4.53 -0.19
CA GLY A 19 -10.82 5.95 0.10
C GLY A 19 -9.45 6.31 0.68
N LEU A 20 -8.49 5.37 0.75
CA LEU A 20 -7.18 5.56 1.38
C LEU A 20 -6.01 5.50 0.40
N LEU A 21 -6.27 5.59 -0.91
CA LEU A 21 -5.20 5.56 -1.91
C LEU A 21 -4.21 6.70 -1.70
N ASP A 22 -4.69 7.92 -1.45
CA ASP A 22 -3.84 9.09 -1.22
C ASP A 22 -2.89 8.86 -0.03
N VAL A 23 -3.41 8.31 1.08
CA VAL A 23 -2.60 7.93 2.25
C VAL A 23 -1.49 6.94 1.88
N VAL A 24 -1.81 5.94 1.03
CA VAL A 24 -0.83 4.93 0.60
C VAL A 24 0.22 5.55 -0.31
N THR A 25 -0.17 6.42 -1.25
CA THR A 25 0.77 7.09 -2.16
C THR A 25 1.65 8.10 -1.44
N ASP A 26 1.11 8.81 -0.44
CA ASP A 26 1.86 9.78 0.36
C ASP A 26 2.92 9.06 1.20
N VAL A 27 2.53 7.99 1.91
CA VAL A 27 3.48 7.16 2.67
C VAL A 27 4.53 6.52 1.75
N TYR A 28 4.15 6.08 0.54
CA TYR A 28 5.10 5.54 -0.44
C TYR A 28 6.10 6.62 -0.89
N ALA A 29 5.62 7.84 -1.16
CA ALA A 29 6.46 8.95 -1.57
C ALA A 29 7.41 9.41 -0.46
N ASP A 30 6.97 9.45 0.79
CA ASP A 30 7.84 9.78 1.92
C ASP A 30 8.93 8.72 2.14
N ALA A 31 8.59 7.44 1.92
CA ALA A 31 9.51 6.32 2.15
C ALA A 31 10.54 6.13 1.02
N PHE A 32 10.12 6.29 -0.23
CA PHE A 32 10.92 5.95 -1.42
C PHE A 32 11.26 7.17 -2.28
N GLY A 33 10.64 8.32 -2.05
CA GLY A 33 10.95 9.55 -2.74
C GLY A 33 12.41 9.95 -2.50
N HIS A 34 13.11 10.26 -3.58
CA HIS A 34 14.45 10.83 -3.53
C HIS A 34 14.38 12.35 -3.74
N ALA A 35 15.47 13.07 -3.41
CA ALA A 35 15.55 14.53 -3.56
C ALA A 35 15.23 15.02 -5.00
N THR A 36 15.36 14.14 -5.98
CA THR A 36 14.83 14.30 -7.34
C THR A 36 13.87 13.15 -7.61
N LEU A 37 12.60 13.47 -7.85
CA LEU A 37 11.65 12.54 -8.42
C LEU A 37 12.12 12.26 -9.86
N ASP A 38 12.59 11.05 -10.11
CA ASP A 38 12.95 10.62 -11.45
C ASP A 38 11.78 9.86 -12.12
N ALA A 39 11.93 9.62 -13.42
CA ALA A 39 10.90 8.96 -14.22
C ALA A 39 10.62 7.51 -13.78
N ASP A 40 11.52 6.90 -12.99
CA ASP A 40 11.32 5.56 -12.47
C ASP A 40 10.37 5.60 -11.27
N PHE A 41 10.59 6.52 -10.32
CA PHE A 41 9.68 6.74 -9.20
C PHE A 41 8.26 7.13 -9.66
N GLU A 42 8.14 8.05 -10.62
CA GLU A 42 6.83 8.44 -11.17
C GLU A 42 6.08 7.25 -11.80
N ARG A 43 6.82 6.37 -12.49
CA ARG A 43 6.26 5.16 -13.10
C ARG A 43 5.80 4.16 -12.04
N GLU A 44 6.56 3.98 -10.97
CA GLU A 44 6.17 3.10 -9.86
C GLU A 44 4.93 3.60 -9.14
N LEU A 45 4.88 4.91 -8.83
CA LEU A 45 3.72 5.52 -8.19
C LEU A 45 2.48 5.40 -9.07
N LYS A 46 2.63 5.63 -10.39
CA LYS A 46 1.55 5.42 -11.36
C LYS A 46 1.08 3.97 -11.38
N PHE A 47 2.01 3.00 -11.36
CA PHE A 47 1.64 1.58 -11.32
C PHE A 47 0.88 1.22 -10.03
N LEU A 48 1.27 1.78 -8.89
CA LEU A 48 0.56 1.62 -7.62
C LEU A 48 -0.87 2.15 -7.74
N VAL A 49 -1.05 3.38 -8.23
CA VAL A 49 -2.36 4.02 -8.43
C VAL A 49 -3.24 3.22 -9.39
N ASP A 50 -2.72 2.87 -10.57
CA ASP A 50 -3.47 2.16 -11.61
C ASP A 50 -3.89 0.75 -11.15
N SER A 51 -3.07 0.09 -10.32
CA SER A 51 -3.36 -1.26 -9.82
C SER A 51 -4.30 -1.29 -8.61
N TRP A 52 -4.56 -0.15 -7.98
CA TRP A 52 -5.36 -0.07 -6.76
C TRP A 52 -6.77 -0.65 -6.91
N PRO A 53 -7.58 -0.28 -7.93
CA PRO A 53 -8.92 -0.83 -8.11
C PRO A 53 -8.91 -2.36 -8.24
N ARG A 54 -7.94 -2.90 -8.97
CA ARG A 54 -7.78 -4.34 -9.16
C ARG A 54 -7.48 -5.04 -7.82
N ARG A 55 -6.51 -4.53 -7.06
CA ARG A 55 -6.11 -5.10 -5.75
C ARG A 55 -7.25 -5.13 -4.74
N LEU A 56 -8.09 -4.10 -4.72
CA LEU A 56 -9.28 -4.06 -3.86
C LEU A 56 -10.27 -5.18 -4.17
N THR A 57 -10.26 -5.73 -5.38
CA THR A 57 -11.11 -6.88 -5.75
C THR A 57 -10.49 -8.23 -5.42
N SER A 58 -9.19 -8.30 -5.08
CA SER A 58 -8.53 -9.56 -4.77
C SER A 58 -9.12 -10.18 -3.49
N PRO A 59 -9.48 -11.48 -3.50
CA PRO A 59 -9.99 -12.17 -2.33
C PRO A 59 -9.04 -12.05 -1.13
N GLY A 60 -9.59 -11.72 0.03
CA GLY A 60 -8.78 -11.57 1.25
C GLY A 60 -7.95 -10.28 1.32
N PHE A 61 -8.13 -9.32 0.41
CA PHE A 61 -7.41 -8.04 0.47
C PHE A 61 -7.52 -7.36 1.84
N ARG A 62 -6.39 -6.88 2.34
CA ARG A 62 -6.26 -6.08 3.55
C ARG A 62 -5.26 -4.95 3.32
N LEU A 63 -5.58 -3.79 3.87
CA LEU A 63 -4.65 -2.68 4.07
C LEU A 63 -4.50 -2.47 5.58
N VAL A 64 -3.27 -2.28 6.04
CA VAL A 64 -2.97 -1.86 7.41
C VAL A 64 -2.29 -0.50 7.33
N VAL A 65 -2.83 0.48 8.04
CA VAL A 65 -2.24 1.82 8.18
C VAL A 65 -1.73 1.96 9.61
N ALA A 66 -0.47 2.34 9.74
CA ALA A 66 0.13 2.76 11.00
C ALA A 66 0.05 4.29 11.10
N ALA A 67 -0.50 4.79 12.21
CA ALA A 67 -0.60 6.22 12.46
C ALA A 67 0.04 6.59 13.79
N HIS A 68 0.68 7.76 13.84
CA HIS A 68 1.17 8.40 15.06
C HIS A 68 0.60 9.81 15.11
N GLU A 69 -0.10 10.16 16.20
CA GLU A 69 -0.71 11.49 16.39
C GLU A 69 -1.63 11.97 15.24
N ASN A 70 -2.32 11.01 14.59
CA ASN A 70 -3.20 11.15 13.41
C ASN A 70 -2.50 11.23 12.05
N ASP A 71 -1.17 11.26 12.01
CA ASP A 71 -0.42 11.21 10.77
C ASP A 71 -0.11 9.76 10.39
N ALA A 72 -0.35 9.39 9.13
CA ALA A 72 0.02 8.09 8.63
C ALA A 72 1.54 8.02 8.46
N ILE A 73 2.17 7.07 9.15
CA ILE A 73 3.62 6.86 9.12
C ILE A 73 4.03 5.54 8.45
N GLY A 74 3.03 4.76 8.00
CA GLY A 74 3.26 3.48 7.38
C GLY A 74 1.98 2.89 6.81
N ALA A 75 2.12 2.17 5.69
CA ALA A 75 1.03 1.44 5.07
C ALA A 75 1.57 0.13 4.49
N VAL A 76 0.85 -0.95 4.70
CA VAL A 76 1.11 -2.25 4.05
C VAL A 76 -0.21 -2.83 3.58
N TYR A 77 -0.24 -3.33 2.35
CA TYR A 77 -1.42 -3.98 1.81
C TYR A 77 -1.04 -5.28 1.11
N GLY A 78 -2.01 -6.16 0.99
CA GLY A 78 -1.86 -7.42 0.30
C GLY A 78 -3.15 -8.22 0.32
N HIS A 79 -3.12 -9.35 -0.35
CA HIS A 79 -4.18 -10.35 -0.37
C HIS A 79 -3.53 -11.72 -0.34
N GLU A 80 -4.31 -12.75 -0.05
CA GLU A 80 -3.84 -14.12 -0.10
C GLU A 80 -3.62 -14.54 -1.56
N LEU A 81 -2.49 -15.18 -1.83
CA LEU A 81 -2.23 -15.74 -3.15
C LEU A 81 -2.91 -17.09 -3.27
N MET A 82 -3.46 -17.36 -4.44
CA MET A 82 -3.90 -18.70 -4.78
C MET A 82 -2.70 -19.67 -4.73
N PRO A 83 -2.88 -20.96 -4.45
CA PRO A 83 -1.79 -21.93 -4.31
C PRO A 83 -0.85 -22.04 -5.52
N ASP A 84 -1.31 -21.67 -6.70
CA ASP A 84 -0.59 -21.61 -7.97
C ASP A 84 -0.10 -20.19 -8.33
N GLY A 85 -0.45 -19.18 -7.55
CA GLY A 85 -0.07 -17.79 -7.74
C GLY A 85 1.39 -17.52 -7.38
N ARG A 86 2.07 -16.71 -8.20
CA ARG A 86 3.45 -16.26 -7.95
C ARG A 86 3.46 -14.79 -7.56
N TRP A 87 3.95 -14.50 -6.35
CA TRP A 87 3.95 -13.15 -5.78
C TRP A 87 4.86 -12.16 -6.54
N TRP A 88 5.88 -12.66 -7.24
CA TRP A 88 6.85 -11.85 -7.99
C TRP A 88 6.51 -11.66 -9.47
N GLU A 89 5.54 -12.38 -10.02
CA GLU A 89 5.17 -12.25 -11.45
C GLU A 89 4.15 -11.12 -11.68
N GLY A 90 3.79 -10.41 -10.60
CA GLY A 90 2.55 -9.63 -10.56
C GLY A 90 1.36 -10.57 -10.69
N GLU A 91 0.20 -10.21 -10.18
CA GLU A 91 -1.04 -10.96 -10.46
C GLU A 91 -1.50 -10.78 -11.94
N ASN A 92 -0.56 -10.72 -12.88
CA ASN A 92 -0.80 -10.70 -14.31
C ASN A 92 -0.23 -12.01 -14.89
N ALA A 93 -0.84 -13.14 -14.55
CA ALA A 93 -0.88 -14.28 -15.46
C ALA A 93 -2.27 -14.29 -16.12
N PRO A 94 -2.33 -14.39 -17.46
CA PRO A 94 -2.20 -15.66 -18.15
C PRO A 94 -0.77 -16.16 -18.25
#